data_AF-A0A135U7V4-F1
#
_entry.id   AF-A0A135U7V4-F1
#
_cell.length_a   1.000
_cell.length_b   1.000
_cell.length_c   1.000
_cell.angle_alpha   90.00
_cell.angle_beta   90.00
_cell.angle_gamma   90.00
#
_symmetry.space_group_name_H-M   'P 1'
#
loop_
_entity.id
_entity.type
_entity.pdbx_description
1 polymer ?
#
loop_
_entity_poly.entity_id
_entity_poly.type
_entity_poly.pdbx_seq_one_letter_code
_entity_poly.pdbx_strand_id
1 'polypeptide(L)'
;MEDDHFKDREAWTSTTRQWYSEASHRSPSIGRLYHRLAACAKPNTLEQLFFYTKSLCVRVPFLDAWDSLATFFKQNMHDVSGTSVVSTSSCGFNETPDIKLTNEVAVSLDPSRVDDGIEKLDHLESEGIIHLALGVDLEDSDVVMIDITTLDADELGCMEQESPVAITVPLHDEAVTAAMDINTAFVRAHGLLFSGKDYDQFIAQSKILTEHLATSACQSTEDGYHISIVLNCALLEYGSESNPMMRIIKQGRADEGGLAMSHTPKADKMMPDPNQRFAHALGFVSRAHRAVFSSTGEEKTYSYLHVALVFLHHMSKFPNAMALVGAKMPWKGICSFLNMMMESCSSVQKMESDDLPHFVSRDAQPLPEDFALRGLLWAEKYYPDEWFSRIGADTDETGPLTGWMLQERADRCLWLGCRIAKSGVWLQYDETVGRFRADSRFDAEL
;
A
#
# COMPACT_ATOMS: atom_id res chain seq x y z
N MET A 1 36.52 6.92 2.97
CA MET A 1 35.97 7.51 4.22
C MET A 1 34.54 7.98 4.03
N GLU A 2 34.20 8.90 3.12
CA GLU A 2 32.77 9.18 2.80
C GLU A 2 32.05 7.98 2.14
N ASP A 3 32.74 7.28 1.24
CA ASP A 3 32.20 6.08 0.58
C ASP A 3 31.97 4.89 1.53
N ASP A 4 32.71 4.83 2.65
CA ASP A 4 32.58 3.74 3.64
C ASP A 4 31.33 3.97 4.50
N HIS A 5 31.10 5.22 4.95
CA HIS A 5 29.87 5.59 5.67
C HIS A 5 28.59 5.44 4.83
N PHE A 6 28.67 5.69 3.52
CA PHE A 6 27.54 5.49 2.62
C PHE A 6 27.16 4.01 2.50
N LYS A 7 28.15 3.13 2.29
CA LYS A 7 27.95 1.68 2.21
C LYS A 7 27.43 1.10 3.52
N ASP A 8 27.95 1.56 4.65
CA ASP A 8 27.47 1.15 5.96
C ASP A 8 26.00 1.54 6.16
N ARG A 9 25.62 2.77 5.77
CA ARG A 9 24.22 3.24 5.86
C ARG A 9 23.28 2.45 4.95
N GLU A 10 23.71 2.12 3.73
CA GLU A 10 22.93 1.30 2.80
C GLU A 10 22.75 -0.13 3.34
N ALA A 11 23.81 -0.74 3.86
CA ALA A 11 23.76 -2.05 4.50
C ALA A 11 22.80 -2.06 5.70
N TRP A 12 22.91 -1.09 6.61
CA TRP A 12 21.98 -0.95 7.74
C TRP A 12 20.54 -0.75 7.29
N THR A 13 20.30 0.03 6.24
CA THR A 13 18.97 0.25 5.69
C THR A 13 18.39 -1.04 5.09
N SER A 14 19.22 -1.82 4.39
CA SER A 14 18.84 -3.11 3.82
C SER A 14 18.48 -4.12 4.90
N THR A 15 19.36 -4.31 5.89
CA THR A 15 19.11 -5.19 7.03
C THR A 15 17.84 -4.77 7.78
N THR A 16 17.71 -3.48 8.08
CA THR A 16 16.51 -2.94 8.76
C THR A 16 15.24 -3.21 7.96
N ARG A 17 15.27 -3.04 6.63
CA ARG A 17 14.14 -3.34 5.75
C ARG A 17 13.76 -4.81 5.84
N GLN A 18 14.72 -5.73 5.79
CA GLN A 18 14.49 -7.17 5.89
C GLN A 18 13.80 -7.55 7.21
N TRP A 19 14.31 -7.03 8.34
CA TRP A 19 13.71 -7.26 9.66
C TRP A 19 12.26 -6.79 9.74
N TYR A 20 11.97 -5.57 9.28
CA TYR A 20 10.60 -5.05 9.32
C TYR A 20 9.69 -5.76 8.31
N SER A 21 10.21 -6.22 7.17
CA SER A 21 9.45 -7.05 6.23
C SER A 21 9.01 -8.35 6.89
N GLU A 22 9.95 -9.07 7.52
CA GLU A 22 9.67 -10.32 8.23
C GLU A 22 8.70 -10.13 9.41
N ALA A 23 8.93 -9.09 10.22
CA ALA A 23 8.00 -8.72 11.29
C ALA A 23 6.59 -8.42 10.74
N SER A 24 6.50 -7.75 9.59
CA SER A 24 5.21 -7.47 8.94
C SER A 24 4.55 -8.71 8.35
N HIS A 25 5.32 -9.74 7.97
CA HIS A 25 4.78 -11.03 7.55
C HIS A 25 4.19 -11.80 8.73
N ARG A 26 4.77 -11.68 9.92
CA ARG A 26 4.25 -12.29 11.15
C ARG A 26 3.05 -11.54 11.70
N SER A 27 3.13 -10.21 11.68
CA SER A 27 2.12 -9.32 12.27
C SER A 27 1.60 -8.28 11.27
N PRO A 28 0.91 -8.71 10.19
CA PRO A 28 0.51 -7.82 9.11
C PRO A 28 -0.52 -6.76 9.52
N SER A 29 -1.15 -6.91 10.69
CA SER A 29 -2.15 -5.97 11.20
C SER A 29 -1.55 -4.70 11.80
N ILE A 30 -0.24 -4.63 12.05
CA ILE A 30 0.41 -3.56 12.82
C ILE A 30 0.93 -2.45 11.90
N GLY A 31 0.35 -1.25 12.00
CA GLY A 31 0.72 -0.10 11.18
C GLY A 31 2.15 0.38 11.38
N ARG A 32 2.68 0.28 12.60
CA ARG A 32 4.01 0.80 12.97
C ARG A 32 5.14 0.14 12.16
N LEU A 33 4.99 -1.14 11.82
CA LEU A 33 5.95 -1.88 11.00
C LEU A 33 6.03 -1.28 9.59
N TYR A 34 4.89 -0.98 8.99
CA TYR A 34 4.83 -0.34 7.66
C TYR A 34 5.35 1.10 7.70
N HIS A 35 5.13 1.85 8.77
CA HIS A 35 5.73 3.18 8.92
C HIS A 35 7.27 3.14 8.90
N ARG A 36 7.87 2.13 9.54
CA ARG A 36 9.32 1.90 9.50
C ARG A 36 9.79 1.46 8.11
N LEU A 37 9.06 0.58 7.44
CA LEU A 37 9.32 0.21 6.04
C LEU A 37 9.28 1.43 5.10
N ALA A 38 8.35 2.37 5.33
CA ALA A 38 8.30 3.63 4.58
C ALA A 38 9.61 4.41 4.74
N ALA A 39 10.13 4.56 5.96
CA ALA A 39 11.40 5.26 6.17
C ALA A 39 12.59 4.57 5.46
N CYS A 40 12.57 3.24 5.38
CA CYS A 40 13.59 2.44 4.69
C CYS A 40 13.44 2.43 3.16
N ALA A 41 12.28 2.79 2.60
CA ALA A 41 12.00 2.69 1.16
C ALA A 41 12.64 3.80 0.29
N LYS A 42 13.42 4.72 0.88
CA LYS A 42 14.15 5.74 0.11
C LYS A 42 15.15 5.09 -0.86
N PRO A 43 15.33 5.62 -2.09
CA PRO A 43 14.70 6.83 -2.64
C PRO A 43 13.36 6.59 -3.36
N ASN A 44 12.78 5.39 -3.30
CA ASN A 44 11.53 5.06 -4.00
C ASN A 44 10.33 5.77 -3.38
N THR A 45 9.83 6.83 -4.04
CA THR A 45 8.74 7.67 -3.50
C THR A 45 7.37 7.01 -3.59
N LEU A 46 7.15 6.15 -4.59
CA LEU A 46 5.92 5.37 -4.71
C LEU A 46 5.81 4.35 -3.57
N GLU A 47 6.89 3.62 -3.29
CA GLU A 47 6.94 2.64 -2.22
C GLU A 47 6.86 3.29 -0.83
N GLN A 48 7.51 4.44 -0.63
CA GLN A 48 7.32 5.26 0.58
C GLN A 48 5.84 5.61 0.79
N LEU A 49 5.17 6.13 -0.24
CA LEU A 49 3.76 6.51 -0.17
C LEU A 49 2.87 5.28 0.10
N PHE A 50 3.15 4.16 -0.56
CA PHE A 50 2.48 2.89 -0.29
C PHE A 50 2.58 2.50 1.19
N PHE A 51 3.77 2.46 1.77
CA PHE A 51 3.96 2.04 3.15
C PHE A 51 3.37 3.03 4.17
N TYR A 52 3.52 4.34 3.95
CA TYR A 52 2.88 5.34 4.80
C TYR A 52 1.36 5.19 4.80
N THR A 53 0.74 5.08 3.62
CA THR A 53 -0.72 4.92 3.54
C THR A 53 -1.19 3.58 4.08
N LYS A 54 -0.44 2.49 3.87
CA LYS A 54 -0.71 1.18 4.47
C LYS A 54 -0.67 1.25 5.99
N SER A 55 0.30 1.94 6.59
CA SER A 55 0.40 2.09 8.05
C SER A 55 -0.85 2.69 8.71
N LEU A 56 -1.65 3.45 7.95
CA LEU A 56 -2.89 4.08 8.39
C LEU A 56 -4.16 3.26 8.05
N CYS A 57 -4.08 2.34 7.10
CA CYS A 57 -5.22 1.59 6.57
C CYS A 57 -5.25 0.11 6.97
N VAL A 58 -4.33 -0.32 7.83
CA VAL A 58 -4.33 -1.65 8.44
C VAL A 58 -5.21 -1.71 9.69
N ARG A 59 -5.43 -2.93 10.19
CA ARG A 59 -6.27 -3.20 11.36
C ARG A 59 -5.91 -2.39 12.60
N VAL A 60 -4.62 -2.31 12.95
CA VAL A 60 -4.10 -1.51 14.06
C VAL A 60 -3.29 -0.36 13.45
N PRO A 61 -3.94 0.77 13.12
CA PRO A 61 -3.28 1.87 12.41
C PRO A 61 -2.27 2.58 13.32
N PHE A 62 -1.17 3.07 12.74
CA PHE A 62 -0.19 3.91 13.42
C PHE A 62 -0.45 5.38 13.10
N LEU A 63 -1.20 6.08 13.95
CA LEU A 63 -1.75 7.40 13.63
C LEU A 63 -0.69 8.49 13.45
N ASP A 64 0.47 8.39 14.11
CA ASP A 64 1.60 9.33 13.94
C ASP A 64 2.17 9.31 12.51
N ALA A 65 1.82 8.29 11.71
CA ALA A 65 2.15 8.28 10.30
C ALA A 65 1.47 9.41 9.51
N TRP A 66 0.40 10.04 10.02
CA TRP A 66 -0.21 11.22 9.39
C TRP A 66 0.77 12.39 9.28
N ASP A 67 1.54 12.67 10.33
CA ASP A 67 2.53 13.76 10.34
C ASP A 67 3.73 13.42 9.45
N SER A 68 4.12 12.14 9.44
CA SER A 68 5.17 11.63 8.55
C SER A 68 4.75 11.73 7.09
N LEU A 69 3.51 11.39 6.76
CA LEU A 69 2.93 11.49 5.42
C LEU A 69 2.78 12.95 4.98
N ALA A 70 2.36 13.85 5.87
CA ALA A 70 2.31 15.29 5.59
C ALA A 70 3.71 15.85 5.30
N THR A 71 4.71 15.44 6.08
CA THR A 71 6.12 15.81 5.86
C THR A 71 6.66 15.28 4.54
N PHE A 72 6.36 14.01 4.23
CA PHE A 72 6.70 13.37 2.96
C PHE A 72 6.12 14.16 1.78
N PHE A 73 4.84 14.52 1.81
CA PHE A 73 4.25 15.32 0.74
C PHE A 73 4.92 16.68 0.63
N LYS A 74 5.12 17.39 1.74
CA LYS A 74 5.80 18.70 1.73
C LYS A 74 7.17 18.63 1.05
N GLN A 75 7.99 17.63 1.35
CA GLN A 75 9.30 17.43 0.71
C GLN A 75 9.16 17.22 -0.81
N ASN A 76 8.20 16.41 -1.25
CA ASN A 76 8.01 16.07 -2.66
C ASN A 76 7.21 17.13 -3.47
N MET A 77 6.64 18.15 -2.80
CA MET A 77 6.02 19.31 -3.48
C MET A 77 7.02 20.43 -3.82
N HIS A 78 8.12 20.55 -3.05
CA HIS A 78 9.08 21.65 -3.19
C HIS A 78 10.23 21.34 -4.17
N ASP A 79 10.55 20.07 -4.39
CA ASP A 79 11.61 19.66 -5.33
C ASP A 79 11.11 19.65 -6.78
N VAL A 80 11.06 20.83 -7.41
CA VAL A 80 11.59 21.08 -8.77
C VAL A 80 12.06 22.54 -8.80
N SER A 81 13.20 22.81 -8.18
CA SER A 81 14.10 23.86 -8.63
C SER A 81 15.38 23.14 -9.04
N GLY A 82 15.67 23.15 -10.35
CA GLY A 82 16.55 22.21 -11.03
C GLY A 82 17.82 21.78 -10.29
N THR A 83 18.01 20.47 -10.19
CA THR A 83 19.32 19.91 -9.86
C THR A 83 20.20 19.99 -11.10
N SER A 84 20.84 21.14 -11.30
CA SER A 84 22.15 21.16 -11.95
C SER A 84 23.09 20.37 -11.04
N VAL A 85 23.72 19.34 -11.57
CA VAL A 85 24.93 18.76 -11.00
C VAL A 85 25.92 19.92 -10.82
N VAL A 86 26.21 20.28 -9.57
CA VAL A 86 27.33 21.16 -9.23
C VAL A 86 28.13 20.47 -8.13
N SER A 87 29.31 20.03 -8.53
CA SER A 87 30.39 19.59 -7.68
C SER A 87 30.68 20.64 -6.61
N THR A 88 30.49 20.32 -5.33
CA THR A 88 30.95 21.18 -4.25
C THR A 88 32.38 20.78 -3.88
N SER A 89 33.30 21.59 -4.40
CA SER A 89 34.66 21.77 -3.92
C SER A 89 34.73 22.13 -2.44
N SER A 90 35.80 21.67 -1.81
CA SER A 90 36.25 21.86 -0.43
C SER A 90 36.03 23.24 0.20
N CYS A 91 35.61 23.24 1.47
CA CYS A 91 36.01 24.20 2.52
C CYS A 91 35.42 23.64 3.84
N GLY A 92 36.07 23.51 4.98
CA GLY A 92 37.37 23.89 5.52
C GLY A 92 37.19 23.69 7.03
N PHE A 93 38.02 22.83 7.64
CA PHE A 93 37.97 22.46 9.05
C PHE A 93 38.09 23.70 9.96
N ASN A 94 37.36 23.69 11.07
CA ASN A 94 37.84 24.28 12.31
C ASN A 94 37.78 23.22 13.41
N GLU A 95 38.95 23.01 14.00
CA GLU A 95 39.32 22.03 15.02
C GLU A 95 38.60 22.26 16.35
N THR A 96 38.41 21.18 17.12
CA THR A 96 38.64 21.12 18.58
C THR A 96 38.55 19.64 19.05
N PRO A 97 39.15 19.27 20.20
CA PRO A 97 40.14 18.21 20.21
C PRO A 97 39.73 16.91 20.94
N ASP A 98 40.41 15.84 20.52
CA ASP A 98 40.86 14.67 21.29
C ASP A 98 40.03 14.18 22.48
N ILE A 99 39.29 13.09 22.25
CA ILE A 99 39.07 12.07 23.29
C ILE A 99 39.55 10.72 22.75
N LYS A 100 40.71 10.28 23.26
CA LYS A 100 41.19 8.91 23.18
C LYS A 100 40.25 7.98 23.92
N LEU A 101 39.75 6.94 23.26
CA LEU A 101 39.41 5.69 23.93
C LEU A 101 40.09 4.53 23.20
N THR A 102 40.80 3.76 24.01
CA THR A 102 41.73 2.70 23.67
C THR A 102 41.02 1.41 23.27
N ASN A 103 41.67 0.72 22.33
CA ASN A 103 41.38 -0.62 21.83
C ASN A 103 41.22 -1.71 22.90
N GLU A 104 40.62 -2.81 22.41
CA GLU A 104 40.80 -4.22 22.76
C GLU A 104 39.93 -4.83 23.87
N VAL A 105 38.97 -5.68 23.47
CA VAL A 105 39.11 -7.15 23.57
C VAL A 105 38.45 -7.80 22.36
N ALA A 106 39.24 -8.52 21.56
CA ALA A 106 38.76 -9.44 20.54
C ALA A 106 38.49 -10.81 21.17
N VAL A 107 37.31 -11.39 20.91
CA VAL A 107 37.05 -12.82 21.15
C VAL A 107 36.76 -13.45 19.80
N SER A 108 37.69 -14.31 19.36
CA SER A 108 37.52 -15.16 18.18
C SER A 108 36.53 -16.29 18.48
N LEU A 109 35.53 -16.47 17.62
CA LEU A 109 34.71 -17.69 17.59
C LEU A 109 34.88 -18.41 16.25
N ASP A 110 35.12 -19.71 16.38
CA ASP A 110 35.49 -20.72 15.37
C ASP A 110 34.31 -21.05 14.42
N PRO A 111 34.48 -20.99 13.08
CA PRO A 111 33.38 -21.01 12.11
C PRO A 111 32.92 -22.42 11.70
N SER A 112 32.80 -23.37 12.63
CA SER A 112 32.53 -24.79 12.28
C SER A 112 31.22 -25.40 12.80
N ARG A 113 30.24 -24.62 13.29
CA ARG A 113 28.92 -25.13 13.74
C ARG A 113 27.73 -24.20 13.47
N VAL A 114 27.63 -23.60 12.28
CA VAL A 114 26.74 -22.45 12.03
C VAL A 114 25.38 -22.82 11.39
N ASP A 115 25.13 -24.06 10.97
CA ASP A 115 23.96 -24.33 10.10
C ASP A 115 22.60 -24.45 10.81
N ASP A 116 22.53 -24.94 12.06
CA ASP A 116 21.26 -25.12 12.79
C ASP A 116 20.90 -23.96 13.74
N GLY A 117 21.77 -22.94 13.85
CA GLY A 117 21.65 -21.86 14.83
C GLY A 117 21.09 -20.53 14.30
N ILE A 118 21.21 -20.28 13.00
CA ILE A 118 20.85 -18.99 12.39
C ILE A 118 19.33 -18.80 12.32
N GLU A 119 18.56 -19.80 11.86
CA GLU A 119 17.09 -19.68 11.79
C GLU A 119 16.46 -19.41 13.17
N LYS A 120 17.04 -19.97 14.23
CA LYS A 120 16.53 -19.81 15.59
C LYS A 120 16.84 -18.44 16.19
N LEU A 121 17.95 -17.81 15.80
CA LEU A 121 18.28 -16.43 16.18
C LEU A 121 17.41 -15.42 15.42
N ASP A 122 17.19 -15.61 14.12
CA ASP A 122 16.33 -14.74 13.30
C ASP A 122 14.88 -14.72 13.82
N HIS A 123 14.39 -15.86 14.30
CA HIS A 123 13.06 -15.96 14.92
C HIS A 123 12.95 -15.18 16.24
N LEU A 124 13.98 -15.20 17.09
CA LEU A 124 13.97 -14.50 18.38
C LEU A 124 14.10 -12.98 18.21
N GLU A 125 14.91 -12.51 17.26
CA GLU A 125 15.10 -11.09 16.98
C GLU A 125 13.86 -10.46 16.30
N SER A 126 13.22 -11.19 15.38
CA SER A 126 11.95 -10.76 14.78
C SER A 126 10.80 -10.71 15.79
N GLU A 127 10.74 -11.65 16.74
CA GLU A 127 9.81 -11.58 17.88
C GLU A 127 10.08 -10.34 18.74
N GLY A 128 11.35 -10.03 19.04
CA GLY A 128 11.75 -8.80 19.74
C GLY A 128 11.21 -7.53 19.06
N ILE A 129 11.37 -7.42 17.73
CA ILE A 129 10.87 -6.28 16.95
C ILE A 129 9.35 -6.17 17.01
N ILE A 130 8.62 -7.30 16.98
CA ILE A 130 7.16 -7.32 17.12
C ILE A 130 6.75 -6.81 18.51
N HIS A 131 7.43 -7.24 19.57
CA HIS A 131 7.18 -6.77 20.94
C HIS A 131 7.43 -5.26 21.09
N LEU A 132 8.53 -4.75 20.53
CA LEU A 132 8.81 -3.30 20.44
C LEU A 132 7.75 -2.55 19.62
N ALA A 133 7.25 -3.14 18.54
CA ALA A 133 6.21 -2.54 17.70
C ALA A 133 4.84 -2.49 18.41
N LEU A 134 4.56 -3.44 19.29
CA LEU A 134 3.35 -3.52 20.11
C LEU A 134 3.42 -2.72 21.42
N GLY A 135 4.62 -2.27 21.83
CA GLY A 135 4.82 -1.50 23.08
C GLY A 135 4.60 -2.35 24.33
N VAL A 136 4.92 -3.63 24.29
CA VAL A 136 4.82 -4.56 25.43
C VAL A 136 6.18 -4.62 26.14
N ASP A 137 6.26 -4.16 27.38
CA ASP A 137 7.42 -4.36 28.25
C ASP A 137 7.59 -5.86 28.53
N LEU A 138 8.69 -6.45 28.05
CA LEU A 138 9.06 -7.84 28.38
C LEU A 138 9.96 -7.83 29.61
N GLU A 139 9.39 -8.17 30.77
CA GLU A 139 10.19 -8.74 31.87
C GLU A 139 10.48 -10.21 31.52
N ASP A 140 11.76 -10.60 31.53
CA ASP A 140 12.29 -11.97 31.36
C ASP A 140 12.37 -12.59 29.94
N SER A 141 13.15 -11.98 29.04
CA SER A 141 13.80 -12.73 27.95
C SER A 141 15.25 -12.30 27.79
N ASP A 142 16.19 -13.25 27.86
CA ASP A 142 17.64 -13.10 27.65
C ASP A 142 17.97 -12.80 26.17
N VAL A 143 17.37 -11.76 25.59
CA VAL A 143 17.71 -11.25 24.26
C VAL A 143 18.70 -10.12 24.44
N VAL A 144 19.90 -10.29 23.89
CA VAL A 144 20.92 -9.24 23.84
C VAL A 144 20.37 -8.09 23.00
N MET A 145 19.99 -7.00 23.67
CA MET A 145 19.57 -5.75 23.05
C MET A 145 20.73 -5.21 22.19
N ILE A 146 20.59 -5.28 20.86
CA ILE A 146 21.38 -4.42 19.97
C ILE A 146 20.69 -3.05 20.01
N ASP A 147 21.37 -2.11 20.63
CA ASP A 147 20.93 -0.74 20.83
C ASP A 147 20.83 -0.02 19.47
N ILE A 148 19.65 -0.08 18.85
CA ILE A 148 19.29 0.72 17.68
C ILE A 148 18.19 1.69 18.11
N THR A 149 18.54 2.68 18.94
CA THR A 149 18.34 4.11 18.64
C THR A 149 18.52 4.99 19.89
N THR A 150 19.46 5.93 19.85
CA THR A 150 19.30 7.24 20.50
C THR A 150 19.85 8.33 19.59
N LEU A 151 18.97 8.88 18.74
CA LEU A 151 19.05 10.31 18.44
C LEU A 151 17.77 10.92 19.00
N ASP A 152 17.99 11.61 20.11
CA ASP A 152 17.07 12.31 21.01
C ASP A 152 15.72 12.73 20.40
N ALA A 153 14.66 12.23 21.02
CA ALA A 153 13.31 12.78 20.92
C ALA A 153 12.82 13.06 22.34
N ASP A 154 13.37 14.10 22.96
CA ASP A 154 12.79 14.68 24.18
C ASP A 154 11.93 15.90 23.82
N GLU A 155 10.76 15.91 24.45
CA GLU A 155 9.76 16.97 24.58
C GLU A 155 9.03 17.42 23.30
N LEU A 156 7.78 16.93 23.15
CA LEU A 156 6.64 17.79 22.87
C LEU A 156 5.35 17.12 23.37
N GLY A 157 4.69 17.80 24.30
CA GLY A 157 3.48 17.34 24.97
C GLY A 157 2.29 17.16 24.03
N CYS A 158 1.28 16.46 24.55
CA CYS A 158 -0.02 16.26 23.90
C CYS A 158 -0.57 17.60 23.38
N MET A 159 -0.55 17.79 22.06
CA MET A 159 -1.23 18.91 21.41
C MET A 159 -2.52 18.40 20.76
N GLU A 160 -3.60 19.13 21.03
CA GLU A 160 -4.92 18.96 20.42
C GLU A 160 -4.80 18.96 18.89
N GLN A 161 -5.74 18.30 18.20
CA GLN A 161 -5.88 18.27 16.74
C GLN A 161 -5.76 19.68 16.13
N GLU A 162 -4.56 20.10 15.78
CA GLU A 162 -4.32 21.34 15.06
C GLU A 162 -4.56 21.14 13.55
N SER A 163 -5.09 22.19 12.94
CA SER A 163 -5.43 22.29 11.52
C SER A 163 -4.27 21.85 10.61
N PRO A 164 -4.52 21.12 9.50
CA PRO A 164 -3.45 20.58 8.66
C PRO A 164 -2.53 21.69 8.12
N VAL A 165 -1.21 21.47 8.24
CA VAL A 165 -0.11 22.35 7.81
C VAL A 165 -0.27 22.81 6.35
N ALA A 166 0.07 24.06 6.04
CA ALA A 166 0.05 24.60 4.67
C ALA A 166 1.08 23.89 3.78
N ILE A 167 0.59 23.08 2.83
CA ILE A 167 1.36 22.56 1.70
C ILE A 167 1.09 23.52 0.54
N THR A 168 2.11 24.27 0.12
CA THR A 168 2.04 25.21 -1.01
C THR A 168 2.90 24.65 -2.13
N VAL A 169 2.30 24.38 -3.28
CA VAL A 169 3.01 23.87 -4.46
C VAL A 169 3.25 25.05 -5.40
N PRO A 170 4.48 25.28 -5.88
CA PRO A 170 4.74 26.37 -6.82
C PRO A 170 3.89 26.17 -8.09
N LEU A 171 3.36 27.25 -8.66
CA LEU A 171 2.72 27.23 -9.98
C LEU A 171 3.77 26.80 -11.01
N HIS A 172 3.62 25.61 -11.60
CA HIS A 172 4.56 25.09 -12.58
C HIS A 172 4.06 25.35 -14.01
N ASP A 173 4.99 25.77 -14.87
CA ASP A 173 4.80 25.98 -16.30
C ASP A 173 4.36 24.68 -17.00
N GLU A 174 3.49 24.77 -18.01
CA GLU A 174 2.99 23.60 -18.78
C GLU A 174 4.14 22.79 -19.41
N ALA A 175 5.27 23.45 -19.69
CA ALA A 175 6.47 22.80 -20.22
C ALA A 175 7.23 21.92 -19.19
N VAL A 176 7.14 22.23 -17.89
CA VAL A 176 7.81 21.47 -16.83
C VAL A 176 6.96 20.27 -16.38
N THR A 177 5.64 20.40 -16.49
CA THR A 177 4.69 19.32 -16.14
C THR A 177 4.71 18.14 -17.12
N ALA A 178 5.05 18.37 -18.39
CA ALA A 178 5.22 17.32 -19.39
C ALA A 178 6.50 16.47 -19.21
N ALA A 179 7.46 16.92 -18.40
CA ALA A 179 8.75 16.25 -18.15
C ALA A 179 8.79 15.47 -16.82
N MET A 180 7.70 15.49 -16.04
CA MET A 180 7.63 14.80 -14.75
C MET A 180 7.46 13.29 -14.96
N ASP A 181 8.18 12.50 -14.17
CA ASP A 181 7.94 11.06 -14.12
C ASP A 181 6.61 10.74 -13.41
N ILE A 182 6.08 9.54 -13.68
CA ILE A 182 4.78 9.10 -13.16
C ILE A 182 4.74 9.07 -11.63
N ASN A 183 5.83 8.70 -10.95
CA ASN A 183 5.86 8.60 -9.48
C ASN A 183 5.80 9.98 -8.86
N THR A 184 6.53 10.94 -9.41
CA THR A 184 6.45 12.35 -8.96
C THR A 184 5.05 12.93 -9.19
N ALA A 185 4.44 12.71 -10.36
CA ALA A 185 3.07 13.14 -10.63
C ALA A 185 2.06 12.48 -9.66
N PHE A 186 2.24 11.19 -9.37
CA PHE A 186 1.40 10.41 -8.45
C PHE A 186 1.47 10.94 -7.03
N VAL A 187 2.68 11.12 -6.50
CA VAL A 187 2.92 11.65 -5.15
C VAL A 187 2.36 13.07 -5.02
N ARG A 188 2.55 13.93 -6.02
CA ARG A 188 2.04 15.31 -6.00
C ARG A 188 0.51 15.37 -6.03
N ALA A 189 -0.14 14.55 -6.86
CA ALA A 189 -1.60 14.47 -6.89
C ALA A 189 -2.16 14.02 -5.52
N HIS A 190 -1.54 13.02 -4.89
CA HIS A 190 -1.92 12.56 -3.56
C HIS A 190 -1.65 13.61 -2.47
N GLY A 191 -0.55 14.37 -2.55
CA GLY A 191 -0.24 15.45 -1.61
C GLY A 191 -1.25 16.60 -1.68
N LEU A 192 -1.66 16.98 -2.90
CA LEU A 192 -2.73 17.96 -3.10
C LEU A 192 -4.06 17.46 -2.56
N LEU A 193 -4.45 16.22 -2.89
CA LEU A 193 -5.66 15.58 -2.34
C LEU A 193 -5.66 15.55 -0.81
N PHE A 194 -4.52 15.14 -0.22
CA PHE A 194 -4.33 15.03 1.22
C PHE A 194 -4.43 16.39 1.92
N SER A 195 -3.80 17.42 1.35
CA SER A 195 -3.84 18.77 1.91
C SER A 195 -5.26 19.34 1.92
N GLY A 196 -6.09 18.97 0.93
CA GLY A 196 -7.39 19.59 0.67
C GLY A 196 -7.29 21.08 0.30
N LYS A 197 -6.10 21.56 -0.05
CA LYS A 197 -5.80 22.94 -0.44
C LYS A 197 -5.62 23.00 -1.96
N ASP A 198 -5.93 24.15 -2.53
CA ASP A 198 -5.80 24.44 -3.96
C ASP A 198 -6.44 23.37 -4.88
N TYR A 199 -7.77 23.40 -4.95
CA TYR A 199 -8.55 22.44 -5.75
C TYR A 199 -8.26 22.53 -7.25
N ASP A 200 -8.01 23.74 -7.77
CA ASP A 200 -7.72 23.93 -9.19
C ASP A 200 -6.39 23.28 -9.57
N GLN A 201 -5.37 23.45 -8.72
CA GLN A 201 -4.09 22.79 -8.89
C GLN A 201 -4.20 21.26 -8.76
N PHE A 202 -5.00 20.77 -7.80
CA PHE A 202 -5.30 19.35 -7.69
C PHE A 202 -5.92 18.78 -8.97
N ILE A 203 -6.90 19.48 -9.55
CA ILE A 203 -7.53 19.04 -10.80
C ILE A 203 -6.54 19.04 -11.96
N ALA A 204 -5.69 20.06 -12.07
CA ALA A 204 -4.65 20.11 -13.11
C ALA A 204 -3.65 18.94 -12.98
N GLN A 205 -3.10 18.71 -11.78
CA GLN A 205 -2.18 17.60 -11.50
C GLN A 205 -2.83 16.23 -11.70
N SER A 206 -4.10 16.09 -11.31
CA SER A 206 -4.87 14.86 -11.54
C SER A 206 -4.99 14.54 -13.03
N LYS A 207 -5.14 15.53 -13.92
CA LYS A 207 -5.23 15.30 -15.37
C LYS A 207 -3.90 14.80 -15.93
N ILE A 208 -2.80 15.47 -15.59
CA ILE A 208 -1.43 15.07 -16.00
C ILE A 208 -1.16 13.61 -15.60
N LEU A 209 -1.43 13.25 -14.34
CA LEU A 209 -1.26 11.89 -13.87
C LEU A 209 -2.15 10.89 -14.64
N THR A 210 -3.39 11.27 -14.96
CA THR A 210 -4.31 10.40 -15.72
C THR A 210 -3.76 10.09 -17.13
N GLU A 211 -3.10 11.06 -17.77
CA GLU A 211 -2.44 10.87 -19.07
C GLU A 211 -1.22 9.94 -18.97
N HIS A 212 -0.41 10.07 -17.92
CA HIS A 212 0.68 9.12 -17.64
C HIS A 212 0.15 7.70 -17.37
N LEU A 213 -0.90 7.57 -16.55
CA LEU A 213 -1.51 6.27 -16.25
C LEU A 213 -2.09 5.60 -17.51
N ALA A 214 -2.63 6.38 -18.45
CA ALA A 214 -3.18 5.82 -19.69
C ALA A 214 -2.10 5.30 -20.66
N THR A 215 -0.86 5.81 -20.54
CA THR A 215 0.23 5.49 -21.47
C THR A 215 1.25 4.51 -20.90
N SER A 216 1.49 4.55 -19.59
CA SER A 216 2.46 3.69 -18.90
C SER A 216 2.12 3.62 -17.41
N ALA A 217 0.99 2.99 -17.08
CA ALA A 217 0.53 2.88 -15.69
C ALA A 217 1.55 2.18 -14.77
N CYS A 218 2.23 1.16 -15.29
CA CYS A 218 3.02 0.22 -14.50
C CYS A 218 4.33 -0.10 -15.22
N GLN A 219 5.47 0.35 -14.69
CA GLN A 219 6.78 -0.02 -15.24
C GLN A 219 7.20 -1.40 -14.74
N SER A 220 6.75 -1.77 -13.55
CA SER A 220 6.89 -3.07 -12.89
C SER A 220 5.53 -3.62 -12.43
N THR A 221 5.49 -4.85 -11.92
CA THR A 221 4.26 -5.41 -11.32
C THR A 221 3.98 -4.80 -9.95
N GLU A 222 5.05 -4.44 -9.26
CA GLU A 222 5.10 -3.76 -7.97
C GLU A 222 4.41 -2.40 -8.04
N ASP A 223 4.68 -1.64 -9.10
CA ASP A 223 4.00 -0.37 -9.35
C ASP A 223 2.49 -0.57 -9.42
N GLY A 224 2.03 -1.62 -10.12
CA GLY A 224 0.61 -1.89 -10.32
C GLY A 224 -0.14 -2.07 -9.00
N TYR A 225 0.35 -2.92 -8.11
CA TYR A 225 -0.33 -3.11 -6.82
C TYR A 225 -0.09 -1.95 -5.84
N HIS A 226 1.07 -1.29 -5.85
CA HIS A 226 1.30 -0.10 -5.02
C HIS A 226 0.34 1.04 -5.39
N ILE A 227 0.24 1.38 -6.68
CA ILE A 227 -0.65 2.44 -7.16
C ILE A 227 -2.10 2.09 -6.81
N SER A 228 -2.55 0.86 -7.08
CA SER A 228 -3.92 0.43 -6.80
C SER A 228 -4.26 0.47 -5.30
N ILE A 229 -3.35 0.01 -4.42
CA ILE A 229 -3.53 0.10 -2.96
C ILE A 229 -3.60 1.56 -2.50
N VAL A 230 -2.71 2.43 -2.97
CA VAL A 230 -2.68 3.85 -2.58
C VAL A 230 -3.95 4.58 -3.03
N LEU A 231 -4.46 4.29 -4.23
CA LEU A 231 -5.75 4.81 -4.70
C LEU A 231 -6.92 4.34 -3.81
N ASN A 232 -6.94 3.06 -3.43
CA ASN A 232 -7.96 2.53 -2.51
C ASN A 232 -7.84 3.17 -1.11
N CYS A 233 -6.63 3.40 -0.61
CA CYS A 233 -6.38 4.13 0.63
C CYS A 233 -6.88 5.58 0.55
N ALA A 234 -6.80 6.24 -0.61
CA ALA A 234 -7.33 7.58 -0.79
C ALA A 234 -8.87 7.63 -0.73
N LEU A 235 -9.59 6.60 -1.21
CA LEU A 235 -11.05 6.48 -1.01
C LEU A 235 -11.42 6.40 0.48
N LEU A 236 -10.52 5.86 1.30
CA LEU A 236 -10.64 5.78 2.75
C LEU A 236 -10.12 7.04 3.47
N GLU A 237 -9.78 8.10 2.72
CA GLU A 237 -9.11 9.31 3.23
C GLU A 237 -7.92 8.94 4.13
N TYR A 238 -7.11 7.98 3.67
CA TYR A 238 -5.92 7.47 4.37
C TYR A 238 -6.21 7.01 5.81
N GLY A 239 -7.36 6.37 6.02
CA GLY A 239 -7.74 5.80 7.32
C GLY A 239 -8.46 6.76 8.26
N SER A 240 -8.87 7.94 7.79
CA SER A 240 -9.62 8.93 8.58
C SER A 240 -10.90 8.35 9.18
N GLU A 241 -11.11 8.54 10.49
CA GLU A 241 -12.33 8.12 11.19
C GLU A 241 -13.59 8.88 10.75
N SER A 242 -13.42 10.06 10.14
CA SER A 242 -14.54 10.84 9.62
C SER A 242 -15.03 10.34 8.26
N ASN A 243 -14.26 9.48 7.58
CA ASN A 243 -14.60 8.97 6.27
C ASN A 243 -15.82 8.01 6.34
N PRO A 244 -16.85 8.21 5.50
CA PRO A 244 -18.07 7.42 5.56
C PRO A 244 -17.83 5.93 5.24
N MET A 245 -16.91 5.63 4.32
CA MET A 245 -16.57 4.25 3.96
C MET A 245 -15.79 3.54 5.08
N MET A 246 -14.84 4.22 5.73
CA MET A 246 -14.12 3.71 6.90
C MET A 246 -15.09 3.33 8.03
N ARG A 247 -16.09 4.17 8.29
CA ARG A 247 -17.13 3.89 9.29
C ARG A 247 -17.96 2.66 8.95
N ILE A 248 -18.34 2.48 7.67
CA ILE A 248 -19.08 1.29 7.22
C ILE A 248 -18.26 0.02 7.43
N ILE A 249 -16.99 0.02 7.02
CA ILE A 249 -16.09 -1.13 7.18
C ILE A 249 -15.91 -1.49 8.65
N LYS A 250 -15.67 -0.49 9.52
CA LYS A 250 -15.49 -0.71 10.97
C LYS A 250 -16.77 -1.19 11.65
N GLN A 251 -17.93 -0.65 11.29
CA GLN A 251 -19.20 -1.06 11.87
C GLN A 251 -19.55 -2.50 11.49
N GLY A 252 -19.37 -2.88 10.22
CA GLY A 252 -19.59 -4.25 9.78
C GLY A 252 -18.75 -5.28 10.55
N ARG A 253 -17.54 -4.90 10.98
CA ARG A 253 -16.67 -5.74 11.81
C ARG A 253 -17.16 -5.86 13.26
N ALA A 254 -17.70 -4.79 13.84
CA ALA A 254 -18.23 -4.82 15.20
C ALA A 254 -19.45 -5.74 15.31
N ASP A 255 -20.30 -5.74 14.28
CA ASP A 255 -21.52 -6.56 14.24
C ASP A 255 -21.20 -8.07 14.14
N GLU A 256 -20.09 -8.46 13.52
CA GLU A 256 -19.64 -9.85 13.42
C GLU A 256 -18.95 -10.38 14.70
N GLY A 257 -18.42 -9.49 15.54
CA GLY A 257 -17.60 -9.85 16.72
C GLY A 257 -18.38 -10.15 18.01
N GLY A 258 -19.72 -10.13 18.01
CA GLY A 258 -20.56 -10.53 19.15
C GLY A 258 -20.46 -9.68 20.43
N LEU A 259 -19.60 -8.66 20.48
CA LEU A 259 -19.49 -7.71 21.60
C LEU A 259 -20.48 -6.55 21.39
N ALA A 260 -21.76 -6.87 21.54
CA ALA A 260 -22.79 -5.84 21.71
C ALA A 260 -22.62 -5.18 23.09
N MET A 261 -21.69 -4.24 23.21
CA MET A 261 -21.79 -3.23 24.27
C MET A 261 -22.96 -2.32 23.92
N SER A 262 -24.00 -2.39 24.73
CA SER A 262 -25.23 -1.62 24.59
C SER A 262 -24.97 -0.12 24.75
N HIS A 263 -24.60 0.52 23.66
CA HIS A 263 -24.90 1.93 23.44
C HIS A 263 -25.59 2.01 22.09
N THR A 264 -26.91 1.91 22.09
CA THR A 264 -27.73 2.30 20.94
C THR A 264 -27.40 3.75 20.56
N PRO A 265 -26.74 4.02 19.41
CA PRO A 265 -26.85 5.35 18.83
C PRO A 265 -28.23 5.35 18.17
N LYS A 266 -29.10 6.25 18.62
CA LYS A 266 -30.41 6.48 18.01
C LYS A 266 -30.28 6.47 16.48
N ALA A 267 -31.11 5.64 15.84
CA ALA A 267 -31.40 5.70 14.43
C ALA A 267 -32.06 7.05 14.14
N ASP A 268 -31.23 8.09 13.91
CA ASP A 268 -31.66 9.41 13.40
C ASP A 268 -30.49 10.33 13.02
N LYS A 269 -29.26 9.82 12.85
CA LYS A 269 -28.21 10.58 12.17
C LYS A 269 -28.19 10.18 10.71
N MET A 270 -28.91 10.96 9.90
CA MET A 270 -28.66 11.19 8.47
C MET A 270 -27.23 10.79 8.13
N MET A 271 -27.04 9.88 7.16
CA MET A 271 -25.70 9.64 6.62
C MET A 271 -25.07 11.01 6.34
N PRO A 272 -23.92 11.34 6.94
CA PRO A 272 -23.28 12.60 6.61
C PRO A 272 -23.05 12.58 5.10
N ASP A 273 -23.53 13.62 4.43
CA ASP A 273 -23.23 13.91 3.03
C ASP A 273 -21.75 13.57 2.79
N PRO A 274 -21.39 12.75 1.77
CA PRO A 274 -20.00 12.46 1.48
C PRO A 274 -19.20 13.75 1.52
N ASN A 275 -18.30 13.84 2.51
CA ASN A 275 -17.53 15.05 2.72
C ASN A 275 -16.83 15.42 1.41
N GLN A 276 -16.70 16.70 1.11
CA GLN A 276 -16.12 17.19 -0.15
C GLN A 276 -14.78 16.50 -0.49
N ARG A 277 -14.00 16.16 0.53
CA ARG A 277 -12.77 15.34 0.45
C ARG A 277 -13.00 13.97 -0.17
N PHE A 278 -13.95 13.19 0.34
CA PHE A 278 -14.35 11.91 -0.25
C PHE A 278 -14.82 12.05 -1.70
N ALA A 279 -15.63 13.07 -2.01
CA ALA A 279 -16.09 13.31 -3.38
C ALA A 279 -14.93 13.60 -4.35
N HIS A 280 -13.94 14.38 -3.91
CA HIS A 280 -12.72 14.64 -4.68
C HIS A 280 -11.87 13.38 -4.85
N ALA A 281 -11.68 12.59 -3.78
CA ALA A 281 -10.96 11.32 -3.84
C ALA A 281 -11.63 10.33 -4.79
N LEU A 282 -12.96 10.19 -4.71
CA LEU A 282 -13.74 9.33 -5.59
C LEU A 282 -13.64 9.76 -7.05
N GLY A 283 -13.74 11.06 -7.33
CA GLY A 283 -13.56 11.58 -8.69
C GLY A 283 -12.16 11.31 -9.23
N PHE A 284 -11.14 11.46 -8.39
CA PHE A 284 -9.75 11.20 -8.73
C PHE A 284 -9.47 9.72 -9.02
N VAL A 285 -9.82 8.84 -8.08
CA VAL A 285 -9.62 7.39 -8.20
C VAL A 285 -10.41 6.82 -9.38
N SER A 286 -11.63 7.32 -9.61
CA SER A 286 -12.43 7.00 -10.79
C SER A 286 -11.73 7.34 -12.11
N ARG A 287 -11.08 8.50 -12.20
CA ARG A 287 -10.28 8.89 -13.39
C ARG A 287 -9.03 8.01 -13.55
N ALA A 288 -8.31 7.76 -12.45
CA ALA A 288 -7.13 6.90 -12.46
C ALA A 288 -7.47 5.48 -12.94
N HIS A 289 -8.53 4.87 -12.40
CA HIS A 289 -9.00 3.56 -12.86
C HIS A 289 -9.42 3.58 -14.34
N ARG A 290 -10.13 4.61 -14.82
CA ARG A 290 -10.47 4.74 -16.25
C ARG A 290 -9.22 4.74 -17.13
N ALA A 291 -8.18 5.48 -16.73
CA ALA A 291 -6.92 5.54 -17.46
C ALA A 291 -6.23 4.18 -17.53
N VAL A 292 -6.03 3.53 -16.38
CA VAL A 292 -5.36 2.21 -16.33
C VAL A 292 -6.15 1.13 -17.05
N PHE A 293 -7.49 1.15 -16.97
CA PHE A 293 -8.31 0.17 -17.67
C PHE A 293 -8.54 0.49 -19.16
N SER A 294 -8.05 1.64 -19.65
CA SER A 294 -8.05 1.95 -21.07
C SER A 294 -6.86 1.31 -21.81
N SER A 295 -5.76 1.02 -21.10
CA SER A 295 -4.58 0.31 -21.60
C SER A 295 -4.67 -1.21 -21.40
N THR A 296 -5.80 -1.82 -21.80
CA THR A 296 -6.01 -3.27 -21.64
C THR A 296 -4.94 -4.08 -22.38
N GLY A 297 -4.38 -5.10 -21.72
CA GLY A 297 -3.48 -6.08 -22.33
C GLY A 297 -2.02 -6.01 -21.85
N GLU A 298 -1.67 -5.01 -21.04
CA GLU A 298 -0.35 -4.98 -20.41
C GLU A 298 -0.31 -5.92 -19.19
N GLU A 299 0.47 -7.01 -19.27
CA GLU A 299 0.60 -8.02 -18.21
C GLU A 299 0.90 -7.44 -16.82
N LYS A 300 1.67 -6.34 -16.77
CA LYS A 300 2.05 -5.66 -15.53
C LYS A 300 0.86 -5.03 -14.80
N THR A 301 -0.21 -4.69 -15.52
CA THR A 301 -1.43 -4.11 -14.94
C THR A 301 -2.35 -5.16 -14.31
N TYR A 302 -2.01 -6.45 -14.38
CA TYR A 302 -2.83 -7.51 -13.80
C TYR A 302 -2.84 -7.45 -12.27
N SER A 303 -1.71 -7.11 -11.64
CA SER A 303 -1.64 -6.87 -10.19
C SER A 303 -2.49 -5.67 -9.77
N TYR A 304 -2.48 -4.60 -10.58
CA TYR A 304 -3.34 -3.43 -10.38
C TYR A 304 -4.82 -3.81 -10.38
N LEU A 305 -5.26 -4.56 -11.42
CA LEU A 305 -6.64 -5.02 -11.54
C LEU A 305 -7.02 -5.95 -10.41
N HIS A 306 -6.15 -6.90 -10.05
CA HIS A 306 -6.38 -7.83 -8.94
C HIS A 306 -6.68 -7.07 -7.65
N VAL A 307 -5.81 -6.15 -7.26
CA VAL A 307 -6.00 -5.30 -6.06
C VAL A 307 -7.29 -4.48 -6.13
N ALA A 308 -7.60 -3.87 -7.28
CA ALA A 308 -8.83 -3.09 -7.46
C ALA A 308 -10.08 -3.97 -7.29
N LEU A 309 -10.07 -5.18 -7.85
CA LEU A 309 -11.16 -6.14 -7.72
C LEU A 309 -11.29 -6.70 -6.31
N VAL A 310 -10.20 -6.92 -5.58
CA VAL A 310 -10.25 -7.32 -4.16
C VAL A 310 -10.97 -6.25 -3.34
N PHE A 311 -10.63 -4.96 -3.55
CA PHE A 311 -11.31 -3.85 -2.91
C PHE A 311 -12.80 -3.80 -3.25
N LEU A 312 -13.15 -3.86 -4.55
CA LEU A 312 -14.55 -3.83 -4.99
C LEU A 312 -15.35 -5.06 -4.51
N HIS A 313 -14.73 -6.23 -4.45
CA HIS A 313 -15.35 -7.44 -3.90
C HIS A 313 -15.60 -7.32 -2.41
N HIS A 314 -14.70 -6.67 -1.65
CA HIS A 314 -14.99 -6.36 -0.25
C HIS A 314 -16.15 -5.38 -0.13
N MET A 315 -16.12 -4.29 -0.89
CA MET A 315 -17.19 -3.27 -0.85
C MET A 315 -18.55 -3.85 -1.25
N SER A 316 -18.60 -4.80 -2.19
CA SER A 316 -19.85 -5.43 -2.63
C SER A 316 -20.60 -6.19 -1.53
N LYS A 317 -19.92 -6.55 -0.43
CA LYS A 317 -20.54 -7.13 0.77
C LYS A 317 -21.29 -6.10 1.62
N PHE A 318 -21.09 -4.81 1.34
CA PHE A 318 -21.72 -3.70 2.05
C PHE A 318 -22.50 -2.81 1.06
N PRO A 319 -23.83 -2.98 0.95
CA PRO A 319 -24.65 -2.18 0.01
C PRO A 319 -24.47 -0.67 0.16
N ASN A 320 -24.32 -0.19 1.40
CA ASN A 320 -24.06 1.21 1.71
C ASN A 320 -22.69 1.69 1.18
N ALA A 321 -21.66 0.85 1.20
CA ALA A 321 -20.35 1.21 0.66
C ALA A 321 -20.42 1.30 -0.88
N MET A 322 -21.08 0.34 -1.52
CA MET A 322 -21.27 0.36 -2.98
C MET A 322 -22.15 1.50 -3.45
N ALA A 323 -23.12 1.96 -2.64
CA ALA A 323 -23.89 3.16 -2.96
C ALA A 323 -23.00 4.42 -3.06
N LEU A 324 -21.90 4.48 -2.32
CA LEU A 324 -20.96 5.61 -2.35
C LEU A 324 -20.05 5.58 -3.58
N VAL A 325 -19.54 4.41 -3.98
CA VAL A 325 -18.49 4.32 -5.02
C VAL A 325 -18.96 3.76 -6.36
N GLY A 326 -19.96 2.87 -6.35
CA GLY A 326 -20.33 2.03 -7.48
C GLY A 326 -20.66 2.83 -8.74
N ALA A 327 -21.36 3.96 -8.62
CA ALA A 327 -21.75 4.77 -9.78
C ALA A 327 -20.58 5.46 -10.50
N LYS A 328 -19.43 5.62 -9.84
CA LYS A 328 -18.24 6.24 -10.43
C LYS A 328 -17.20 5.22 -10.90
N MET A 329 -17.36 3.94 -10.58
CA MET A 329 -16.41 2.93 -11.00
C MET A 329 -16.53 2.65 -12.50
N PRO A 330 -15.40 2.45 -13.21
CA PRO A 330 -15.39 2.23 -14.66
C PRO A 330 -15.75 0.78 -15.03
N TRP A 331 -16.99 0.37 -14.76
CA TRP A 331 -17.44 -1.02 -14.98
C TRP A 331 -17.23 -1.51 -16.41
N LYS A 332 -17.46 -0.66 -17.42
CA LYS A 332 -17.17 -1.00 -18.82
C LYS A 332 -15.69 -1.34 -19.05
N GLY A 333 -14.77 -0.53 -18.49
CA GLY A 333 -13.33 -0.80 -18.56
C GLY A 333 -12.94 -2.09 -17.86
N ILE A 334 -13.50 -2.33 -16.66
CA ILE A 334 -13.32 -3.59 -15.92
C ILE A 334 -13.81 -4.79 -16.75
N CYS A 335 -14.99 -4.71 -17.36
CA CYS A 335 -15.52 -5.76 -18.23
C CYS A 335 -14.60 -6.03 -19.42
N SER A 336 -14.13 -4.98 -20.11
CA SER A 336 -13.20 -5.12 -21.23
C SER A 336 -11.92 -5.84 -20.80
N PHE A 337 -11.37 -5.49 -19.64
CA PHE A 337 -10.18 -6.14 -19.10
C PHE A 337 -10.44 -7.62 -18.78
N LEU A 338 -11.51 -7.93 -18.05
CA LEU A 338 -11.89 -9.31 -17.73
C LEU A 338 -12.14 -10.13 -18.99
N ASN A 339 -12.82 -9.57 -19.99
CA ASN A 339 -13.09 -10.25 -21.25
C ASN A 339 -11.82 -10.52 -22.08
N MET A 340 -10.80 -9.66 -21.98
CA MET A 340 -9.50 -9.92 -22.58
C MET A 340 -8.81 -11.11 -21.88
N MET A 341 -8.83 -11.15 -20.54
CA MET A 341 -8.28 -12.30 -19.79
C MET A 341 -9.03 -13.60 -20.09
N MET A 342 -10.35 -13.53 -20.37
CA MET A 342 -11.15 -14.69 -20.78
C MET A 342 -10.62 -15.37 -22.04
N GLU A 343 -9.95 -14.64 -22.95
CA GLU A 343 -9.39 -15.22 -24.17
C GLU A 343 -8.29 -16.25 -23.89
N SER A 344 -7.61 -16.11 -22.74
CA SER A 344 -6.56 -17.02 -22.27
C SER A 344 -7.01 -17.90 -21.09
N CYS A 345 -8.32 -17.93 -20.78
CA CYS A 345 -8.83 -18.70 -19.65
C CYS A 345 -8.72 -20.21 -19.93
N SER A 346 -8.02 -20.91 -19.03
CA SER A 346 -7.77 -22.35 -19.16
C SER A 346 -8.91 -23.23 -18.61
N SER A 347 -9.74 -22.71 -17.68
CA SER A 347 -10.84 -23.46 -17.07
C SER A 347 -11.88 -22.52 -16.44
N VAL A 348 -13.10 -22.56 -16.98
CA VAL A 348 -14.27 -21.86 -16.42
C VAL A 348 -14.65 -22.42 -15.05
N GLN A 349 -14.44 -23.73 -14.80
CA GLN A 349 -14.72 -24.32 -13.49
C GLN A 349 -13.92 -23.68 -12.36
N LYS A 350 -12.66 -23.28 -12.62
CA LYS A 350 -11.85 -22.55 -11.64
C LYS A 350 -12.43 -21.18 -11.31
N MET A 351 -13.02 -20.50 -12.30
CA MET A 351 -13.64 -19.18 -12.09
C MET A 351 -14.90 -19.27 -11.24
N GLU A 352 -15.68 -20.34 -11.41
CA GLU A 352 -16.94 -20.57 -10.70
C GLU A 352 -16.74 -21.20 -9.32
N SER A 353 -15.53 -21.68 -9.03
CA SER A 353 -15.17 -22.32 -7.76
C SER A 353 -15.43 -21.42 -6.54
N ASP A 354 -15.86 -22.04 -5.44
CA ASP A 354 -15.98 -21.35 -4.16
C ASP A 354 -14.60 -21.11 -3.50
N ASP A 355 -13.57 -21.85 -3.90
CA ASP A 355 -12.21 -21.71 -3.39
C ASP A 355 -11.42 -20.63 -4.14
N LEU A 356 -10.46 -19.99 -3.46
CA LEU A 356 -9.54 -19.03 -4.07
C LEU A 356 -8.67 -19.75 -5.14
N PRO A 357 -8.60 -19.25 -6.38
CA PRO A 357 -7.78 -19.85 -7.42
C PRO A 357 -6.31 -19.80 -7.07
N HIS A 358 -5.64 -20.94 -7.25
CA HIS A 358 -4.22 -21.11 -6.99
C HIS A 358 -3.60 -22.10 -7.97
N PHE A 359 -2.32 -21.93 -8.29
CA PHE A 359 -1.61 -22.83 -9.19
C PHE A 359 -1.22 -24.14 -8.49
N VAL A 360 -1.75 -25.27 -8.99
CA VAL A 360 -1.67 -26.60 -8.35
C VAL A 360 -0.24 -27.20 -8.31
N SER A 361 0.69 -26.74 -9.15
CA SER A 361 1.98 -27.40 -9.40
C SER A 361 3.18 -26.88 -8.57
N ARG A 362 2.96 -26.10 -7.50
CA ARG A 362 3.97 -25.83 -6.46
C ARG A 362 3.26 -25.76 -5.11
N ASP A 363 4.00 -25.95 -4.02
CA ASP A 363 3.55 -25.49 -2.70
C ASP A 363 3.09 -24.03 -2.87
N ALA A 364 1.80 -23.74 -2.67
CA ALA A 364 1.17 -22.50 -3.09
C ALA A 364 1.87 -21.29 -2.43
N GLN A 365 2.78 -20.66 -3.17
CA GLN A 365 3.45 -19.45 -2.73
C GLN A 365 2.53 -18.25 -3.03
N PRO A 366 2.24 -17.40 -2.04
CA PRO A 366 1.46 -16.19 -2.27
C PRO A 366 2.12 -15.28 -3.32
N LEU A 367 1.31 -14.53 -4.07
CA LEU A 367 1.80 -13.52 -4.99
C LEU A 367 2.42 -12.34 -4.22
N PRO A 368 3.34 -11.55 -4.80
CA PRO A 368 3.88 -10.35 -4.15
C PRO A 368 2.77 -9.39 -3.65
N GLU A 369 1.73 -9.18 -4.45
CA GLU A 369 0.59 -8.36 -4.04
C GLU A 369 -0.23 -8.98 -2.90
N ASP A 370 -0.15 -10.30 -2.68
CA ASP A 370 -0.82 -10.93 -1.54
C ASP A 370 -0.20 -10.48 -0.22
N PHE A 371 1.13 -10.40 -0.16
CA PHE A 371 1.85 -9.81 0.96
C PHE A 371 1.52 -8.32 1.13
N ALA A 372 1.43 -7.59 0.01
CA ALA A 372 1.07 -6.17 0.03
C ALA A 372 -0.36 -5.93 0.56
N LEU A 373 -1.30 -6.83 0.28
CA LEU A 373 -2.71 -6.73 0.68
C LEU A 373 -2.96 -7.10 2.15
N ARG A 374 -2.16 -8.01 2.74
CA ARG A 374 -2.34 -8.44 4.12
C ARG A 374 -2.39 -7.26 5.10
N GLY A 375 -3.29 -7.40 6.07
CA GLY A 375 -3.49 -6.42 7.14
C GLY A 375 -4.42 -5.26 6.79
N LEU A 376 -4.61 -4.95 5.51
CA LEU A 376 -5.55 -3.92 5.08
C LEU A 376 -6.97 -4.30 5.48
N LEU A 377 -7.73 -3.31 5.95
CA LEU A 377 -9.09 -3.51 6.49
C LEU A 377 -10.05 -4.19 5.50
N TRP A 378 -9.83 -4.00 4.20
CA TRP A 378 -10.66 -4.54 3.13
C TRP A 378 -10.16 -5.88 2.57
N ALA A 379 -9.02 -6.40 3.05
CA ALA A 379 -8.45 -7.67 2.62
C ALA A 379 -8.47 -8.77 3.71
N GLU A 380 -8.90 -8.45 4.95
CA GLU A 380 -8.86 -9.38 6.10
C GLU A 380 -9.51 -10.75 5.84
N LYS A 381 -10.60 -10.79 5.05
CA LYS A 381 -11.36 -12.02 4.75
C LYS A 381 -11.19 -12.49 3.29
N TYR A 382 -10.15 -12.02 2.62
CA TYR A 382 -9.93 -12.37 1.21
C TYR A 382 -9.23 -13.72 1.06
N TYR A 383 -8.28 -14.02 1.93
CA TYR A 383 -7.47 -15.24 1.89
C TYR A 383 -8.07 -16.36 2.76
N PRO A 384 -7.96 -17.63 2.36
CA PRO A 384 -8.21 -18.77 3.24
C PRO A 384 -7.30 -18.76 4.48
N ASP A 385 -7.75 -19.43 5.53
CA ASP A 385 -6.88 -19.74 6.67
C ASP A 385 -5.67 -20.56 6.19
N GLU A 386 -4.51 -20.38 6.81
CA GLU A 386 -3.23 -21.02 6.43
C GLU A 386 -2.62 -20.61 5.08
N TRP A 387 -3.22 -19.66 4.34
CA TRP A 387 -2.69 -19.20 3.04
C TRP A 387 -1.22 -18.71 3.12
N PHE A 388 -0.84 -18.14 4.25
CA PHE A 388 0.50 -17.61 4.51
C PHE A 388 1.32 -18.48 5.49
N SER A 389 0.87 -19.68 5.84
CA SER A 389 1.54 -20.51 6.87
C SER A 389 2.67 -21.37 6.32
N ARG A 390 2.79 -21.51 4.99
CA ARG A 390 3.81 -22.34 4.32
C ARG A 390 4.99 -21.54 3.76
N ILE A 391 5.17 -20.31 4.24
CA ILE A 391 6.27 -19.46 3.81
C ILE A 391 7.57 -20.05 4.39
N GLY A 392 8.45 -20.57 3.54
CA GLY A 392 9.82 -20.91 3.94
C GLY A 392 10.64 -19.63 4.12
N ALA A 393 11.69 -19.68 4.94
CA ALA A 393 12.55 -18.54 5.28
C ALA A 393 13.24 -17.84 4.07
N ASP A 394 13.17 -18.43 2.88
CA ASP A 394 13.90 -18.03 1.67
C ASP A 394 13.04 -17.30 0.61
N THR A 395 11.83 -16.85 0.93
CA THR A 395 10.95 -16.17 -0.06
C THR A 395 11.27 -14.68 -0.26
N ASP A 396 12.49 -14.24 0.01
CA ASP A 396 12.89 -12.83 -0.13
C ASP A 396 13.21 -12.41 -1.57
N GLU A 397 13.08 -13.34 -2.53
CA GLU A 397 13.23 -13.02 -3.94
C GLU A 397 11.87 -12.74 -4.59
N THR A 398 11.51 -11.45 -4.69
CA THR A 398 10.69 -10.91 -5.78
C THR A 398 11.40 -11.22 -7.11
N GLY A 399 11.30 -12.47 -7.55
CA GLY A 399 11.81 -12.92 -8.82
C GLY A 399 11.04 -12.26 -9.98
N PRO A 400 11.59 -12.31 -11.20
CA PRO A 400 10.93 -11.77 -12.37
C PRO A 400 9.52 -12.36 -12.54
N LEU A 401 8.62 -11.59 -13.17
CA LEU A 401 7.32 -12.05 -13.66
C LEU A 401 7.46 -13.45 -14.30
N THR A 402 6.95 -14.47 -13.63
CA THR A 402 6.90 -15.83 -14.17
C THR A 402 5.52 -16.10 -14.75
N GLY A 403 5.45 -16.94 -15.80
CA GLY A 403 4.19 -17.23 -16.49
C GLY A 403 3.09 -17.80 -15.57
N TRP A 404 3.45 -18.48 -14.48
CA TRP A 404 2.48 -18.99 -13.51
C TRP A 404 1.84 -17.86 -12.70
N MET A 405 2.61 -16.83 -12.28
CA MET A 405 2.07 -15.68 -11.55
C MET A 405 1.08 -14.90 -12.42
N LEU A 406 1.40 -14.74 -13.71
CA LEU A 406 0.50 -14.08 -14.66
C LEU A 406 -0.81 -14.83 -14.82
N GLN A 407 -0.74 -16.15 -15.00
CA GLN A 407 -1.93 -17.00 -15.11
C GLN A 407 -2.75 -16.96 -13.82
N GLU A 408 -2.10 -17.04 -12.66
CA GLU A 408 -2.79 -17.00 -11.36
C GLU A 408 -3.49 -15.66 -11.12
N ARG A 409 -2.88 -14.54 -11.50
CA ARG A 409 -3.53 -13.22 -11.49
C ARG A 409 -4.76 -13.18 -12.38
N ALA A 410 -4.66 -13.71 -13.60
CA ALA A 410 -5.78 -13.76 -14.53
C ALA A 410 -6.92 -14.61 -13.96
N ASP A 411 -6.63 -15.82 -13.48
CA ASP A 411 -7.60 -16.73 -12.87
C ASP A 411 -8.30 -16.05 -11.67
N ARG A 412 -7.56 -15.36 -10.80
CA ARG A 412 -8.11 -14.64 -9.64
C ARG A 412 -8.93 -13.41 -10.03
N CYS A 413 -8.53 -12.66 -11.05
CA CYS A 413 -9.31 -11.51 -11.55
C CYS A 413 -10.66 -11.98 -12.11
N LEU A 414 -10.65 -13.04 -12.93
CA LEU A 414 -11.85 -13.65 -13.48
C LEU A 414 -12.79 -14.16 -12.36
N TRP A 415 -12.23 -14.86 -11.38
CA TRP A 415 -12.97 -15.34 -10.20
C TRP A 415 -13.58 -14.21 -9.37
N LEU A 416 -12.83 -13.12 -9.13
CA LEU A 416 -13.35 -11.93 -8.44
C LEU A 416 -14.47 -11.27 -9.24
N GLY A 417 -14.31 -11.19 -10.57
CA GLY A 417 -15.33 -10.72 -11.51
C GLY A 417 -16.63 -11.50 -11.35
N CYS A 418 -16.59 -12.84 -11.38
CA CYS A 418 -17.76 -13.68 -11.17
C CYS A 418 -18.43 -13.42 -9.82
N ARG A 419 -17.66 -13.22 -8.74
CA ARG A 419 -18.21 -12.95 -7.41
C ARG A 419 -18.89 -11.60 -7.29
N ILE A 420 -18.34 -10.56 -7.89
CA ILE A 420 -19.00 -9.26 -7.96
C ILE A 420 -20.27 -9.37 -8.81
N ALA A 421 -20.21 -10.15 -9.90
CA ALA A 421 -21.33 -10.39 -10.78
C ALA A 421 -22.50 -11.18 -10.14
N LYS A 422 -22.26 -11.96 -9.08
CA LYS A 422 -23.33 -12.65 -8.32
C LYS A 422 -24.42 -11.69 -7.80
N SER A 423 -24.10 -10.42 -7.59
CA SER A 423 -25.09 -9.39 -7.22
C SER A 423 -26.03 -9.01 -8.38
N GLY A 424 -25.57 -9.11 -9.63
CA GLY A 424 -26.25 -8.65 -10.83
C GLY A 424 -26.40 -7.12 -10.95
N VAL A 425 -25.87 -6.34 -10.00
CA VAL A 425 -26.13 -4.90 -9.92
C VAL A 425 -25.20 -4.07 -10.81
N TRP A 426 -23.90 -4.36 -10.77
CA TRP A 426 -22.88 -3.53 -11.43
C TRP A 426 -22.21 -4.23 -12.61
N LEU A 427 -21.91 -5.51 -12.39
CA LEU A 427 -21.26 -6.43 -13.30
C LEU A 427 -22.17 -7.63 -13.49
N GLN A 428 -22.22 -8.17 -14.71
CA GLN A 428 -22.97 -9.37 -15.06
C GLN A 428 -22.02 -10.30 -15.82
N TYR A 429 -22.13 -11.60 -15.58
CA TYR A 429 -21.41 -12.63 -16.33
C TYR A 429 -22.43 -13.48 -17.07
N ASP A 430 -22.34 -13.49 -18.40
CA ASP A 430 -23.17 -14.31 -19.28
C ASP A 430 -22.45 -15.64 -19.51
N GLU A 431 -22.85 -16.68 -18.77
CA GLU A 431 -22.29 -18.03 -18.86
C GLU A 431 -22.45 -18.65 -20.27
N THR A 432 -23.49 -18.25 -21.01
CA THR A 432 -23.75 -18.82 -22.35
C THR A 432 -22.78 -18.29 -23.40
N VAL A 433 -22.39 -17.02 -23.27
CA VAL A 433 -21.42 -16.36 -24.16
C VAL A 433 -20.01 -16.36 -23.57
N GLY A 434 -19.86 -16.66 -22.28
CA GLY A 434 -18.59 -16.60 -21.55
C GLY A 434 -18.04 -15.18 -21.45
N ARG A 435 -18.91 -14.17 -21.24
CA ARG A 435 -18.49 -12.75 -21.26
C ARG A 435 -19.10 -11.92 -20.13
N PHE A 436 -18.28 -10.99 -19.62
CA PHE A 436 -18.66 -9.97 -18.68
C PHE A 436 -19.32 -8.77 -19.38
N ARG A 437 -20.33 -8.20 -18.74
CA ARG A 437 -21.03 -6.98 -19.18
C ARG A 437 -21.29 -6.07 -17.99
N ALA A 438 -21.22 -4.77 -18.21
CA ALA A 438 -21.70 -3.80 -17.24
C ALA A 438 -23.23 -3.76 -17.29
N ASP A 439 -23.87 -3.54 -16.15
CA ASP A 439 -25.31 -3.22 -16.13
C ASP A 439 -25.55 -1.92 -16.92
N SER A 440 -26.67 -1.85 -17.65
CA SER A 440 -26.98 -0.72 -18.54
C SER A 440 -26.99 0.64 -17.85
N ARG A 441 -27.22 0.69 -16.53
CA ARG A 441 -27.12 1.92 -15.72
C ARG A 441 -25.69 2.47 -15.64
N PHE A 442 -24.69 1.62 -15.84
CA PHE A 442 -23.27 1.95 -15.75
C PHE A 442 -22.55 1.79 -17.10
N ASP A 443 -23.28 1.48 -18.18
CA ASP A 443 -22.75 1.27 -19.53
C ASP A 443 -22.54 2.58 -20.31
N ALA A 444 -22.98 3.72 -19.75
CA ALA A 444 -22.74 5.03 -20.34
C ALA A 444 -21.28 5.46 -20.19
N GLU A 445 -20.67 5.93 -21.29
CA GLU A 445 -19.37 6.60 -21.26
C GLU A 445 -19.51 7.93 -20.51
N LEU A 446 -18.97 7.98 -19.29
CA LEU A 446 -18.79 9.20 -18.51
C LEU A 446 -17.35 9.70 -18.62
#